data_AF-A0A9P5TKG7-F1
#
_entry.id   AF-A0A9P5TKG7-F1
#
_cell.length_a   1.000
_cell.length_b   1.000
_cell.length_c   1.000
_cell.angle_alpha   90.00
_cell.angle_beta   90.00
_cell.angle_gamma   90.00
#
_symmetry.space_group_name_H-M   'P 1'
#
loop_
_entity.id
_entity.type
_entity.pdbx_description
1 polymer ?
#
loop_
_entity_poly.entity_id
_entity_poly.type
_entity_poly.pdbx_seq_one_letter_code
_entity_poly.pdbx_strand_id
1 'polypeptide(L)'
;MQSTLVAAQYRKEDRPSTVKYREDDGGGYMATLEVTHQLHCLNMLRKYLHLDYCGKVDEFFSKSKPQTVQNHLEHCIDNLRQYMTCQADTAIITFKWVRGFSGEYPDFNMKHQCRYFEKIIAWQKDRGVHVPASHVQRLEGEVDMLYPP
;
A
#
# COMPACT_ATOMS: atom_id res chain seq x y z
N MET A 1 0.37 0.75 -11.44
CA MET A 1 -0.94 0.75 -10.75
C MET A 1 -0.98 1.94 -9.82
N GLN A 2 -1.90 2.88 -10.04
CA GLN A 2 -2.22 3.92 -9.07
C GLN A 2 -3.01 3.25 -7.93
N SER A 3 -2.67 3.55 -6.69
CA SER A 3 -3.39 3.04 -5.53
C SER A 3 -4.77 3.72 -5.47
N THR A 4 -5.85 2.95 -5.62
CA THR A 4 -7.22 3.48 -5.50
C THR A 4 -7.59 3.56 -4.02
N LEU A 5 -7.75 4.78 -3.52
CA LEU A 5 -8.17 5.05 -2.15
C LEU A 5 -9.68 4.92 -2.02
N VAL A 6 -10.15 4.48 -0.86
CA VAL A 6 -11.59 4.30 -0.57
C VAL A 6 -11.90 5.02 0.74
N ALA A 7 -12.96 5.83 0.76
CA ALA A 7 -13.50 6.33 2.02
C ALA A 7 -14.17 5.17 2.75
N ALA A 8 -13.62 4.78 3.90
CA ALA A 8 -14.15 3.66 4.67
C ALA A 8 -14.91 4.17 5.90
N GLN A 9 -16.16 3.75 6.06
CA GLN A 9 -16.84 3.71 7.37
C GLN A 9 -16.30 2.54 8.21
N TYR A 10 -14.97 2.42 8.28
CA TYR A 10 -14.29 1.38 9.04
C TYR A 10 -14.22 1.80 10.49
N ARG A 11 -14.70 0.93 11.39
CA ARG A 11 -14.80 1.17 12.82
C ARG A 11 -13.44 1.05 13.51
N LYS A 12 -12.43 1.79 13.03
CA LYS A 12 -11.17 1.99 13.75
C LYS A 12 -11.40 3.14 14.74
N GLU A 13 -10.76 3.03 15.91
CA GLU A 13 -10.83 4.06 16.94
C GLU A 13 -10.36 5.41 16.37
N ASP A 14 -11.14 6.48 16.57
CA ASP A 14 -10.79 7.81 16.10
C ASP A 14 -9.58 8.29 16.90
N ARG A 15 -8.42 8.32 16.24
CA ARG A 15 -7.17 8.83 16.82
C ARG A 15 -6.76 10.09 16.08
N PRO A 16 -6.30 11.14 16.78
CA PRO A 16 -5.91 12.39 16.12
C PRO A 16 -4.74 12.23 15.14
N SER A 17 -4.02 11.10 15.18
CA SER A 17 -2.99 10.77 14.20
C SER A 17 -3.49 10.13 12.92
N THR A 18 -4.79 9.88 12.79
CA THR A 18 -5.38 9.25 11.59
C THR A 18 -5.60 10.27 10.50
N VAL A 19 -5.15 9.97 9.29
CA VAL A 19 -5.32 10.85 8.14
C VAL A 19 -6.79 10.91 7.74
N LYS A 20 -7.33 12.12 7.70
CA LYS A 20 -8.72 12.41 7.29
C LYS A 20 -8.75 13.19 5.98
N TYR A 21 -9.80 12.96 5.20
CA TYR A 21 -10.14 13.86 4.09
C TYR A 21 -10.79 15.13 4.62
N ARG A 22 -10.68 16.21 3.86
CA ARG A 22 -11.39 17.45 4.13
C ARG A 22 -12.90 17.20 3.99
N GLU A 23 -13.70 17.96 4.72
CA GLU A 23 -15.17 17.86 4.63
C GLU A 23 -15.67 18.14 3.21
N ASP A 24 -15.05 19.09 2.49
CA ASP A 24 -15.39 19.42 1.10
C ASP A 24 -15.10 18.28 0.11
N ASP A 25 -14.18 17.36 0.46
CA ASP A 25 -13.84 16.16 -0.32
C ASP A 25 -14.70 14.94 0.09
N GLY A 26 -15.75 15.17 0.90
CA GLY A 26 -16.66 14.13 1.40
C GLY A 26 -16.31 13.57 2.77
N GLY A 27 -15.26 14.10 3.42
CA GLY A 27 -14.84 13.74 4.78
C GLY A 27 -14.43 12.26 4.95
N GLY A 28 -14.29 11.85 6.21
CA GLY A 28 -13.92 10.47 6.56
C GLY A 28 -12.43 10.18 6.51
N TYR A 29 -12.06 8.91 6.68
CA TYR A 29 -10.67 8.49 6.80
C TYR A 29 -10.08 8.07 5.45
N MET A 30 -8.81 8.42 5.23
CA MET A 30 -8.04 7.87 4.14
C MET A 30 -7.78 6.38 4.42
N ALA A 31 -8.18 5.55 3.46
CA ALA A 31 -7.98 4.11 3.55
C ALA A 31 -7.80 3.44 2.18
N THR A 32 -7.22 2.24 2.18
CA THR A 32 -7.12 1.38 1.00
C THR A 32 -7.23 -0.10 1.39
N LEU A 33 -7.48 -0.97 0.41
CA LEU A 33 -7.44 -2.41 0.64
C LEU A 33 -5.99 -2.90 0.73
N GLU A 34 -5.73 -3.80 1.67
CA GLU A 34 -4.42 -4.42 1.91
C GLU A 34 -3.85 -5.05 0.63
N VAL A 35 -4.64 -5.81 -0.12
CA VAL A 35 -4.19 -6.39 -1.40
C VAL A 35 -3.69 -5.33 -2.40
N THR A 36 -4.27 -4.12 -2.40
CA THR A 36 -3.80 -3.03 -3.27
C THR A 36 -2.43 -2.53 -2.83
N HIS A 37 -2.22 -2.42 -1.52
CA HIS A 37 -0.94 -1.99 -0.97
C HIS A 37 0.15 -3.05 -1.14
N GLN A 38 -0.18 -4.33 -0.93
CA GLN A 38 0.72 -5.46 -1.18
C GLN A 38 1.21 -5.47 -2.64
N LEU A 39 0.28 -5.30 -3.60
CA LEU A 39 0.63 -5.20 -5.02
C LEU A 39 1.44 -3.94 -5.35
N HIS A 40 1.19 -2.81 -4.67
CA HIS A 40 2.00 -1.60 -4.79
C HIS A 40 3.44 -1.86 -4.32
N CYS A 41 3.63 -2.41 -3.13
CA CYS A 41 4.93 -2.76 -2.57
C CYS A 41 5.71 -3.72 -3.48
N LEU A 42 5.04 -4.76 -3.98
CA LEU A 42 5.62 -5.71 -4.91
C LEU A 42 6.07 -5.03 -6.22
N ASN A 43 5.29 -4.09 -6.74
CA ASN A 43 5.66 -3.34 -7.94
C ASN A 43 6.78 -2.32 -7.67
N MET A 44 6.89 -1.78 -6.46
CA MET A 44 8.02 -0.95 -6.06
C MET A 44 9.32 -1.76 -6.01
N LEU A 45 9.28 -2.98 -5.45
CA LEU A 45 10.40 -3.92 -5.47
C LEU A 45 10.79 -4.28 -6.91
N ARG A 46 9.81 -4.60 -7.77
CA ARG A 46 10.03 -4.83 -9.20
C ARG A 46 10.80 -3.67 -9.83
N LYS A 47 10.29 -2.44 -9.68
CA LYS A 47 10.93 -1.25 -10.24
C LYS A 47 12.35 -1.04 -9.71
N TYR A 48 12.58 -1.24 -8.41
CA TYR A 48 13.89 -1.09 -7.79
C TYR A 48 14.93 -2.05 -8.39
N LEU A 49 14.53 -3.29 -8.69
CA LEU A 49 15.39 -4.29 -9.31
C LEU A 49 15.79 -3.95 -10.76
N HIS A 50 15.13 -2.99 -11.40
CA HIS A 50 15.46 -2.50 -12.74
C HIS A 50 16.25 -1.17 -12.73
N LEU A 51 16.61 -0.62 -11.56
CA LEU A 51 17.36 0.65 -11.41
C LEU A 51 18.90 0.46 -11.41
N ASP A 52 19.43 -0.57 -12.07
CA ASP A 52 20.88 -0.82 -12.24
C ASP A 52 21.64 -1.48 -11.07
N TYR A 53 20.98 -2.07 -10.07
CA TYR A 53 21.67 -2.70 -8.94
C TYR A 53 21.28 -4.16 -8.68
N CYS A 54 22.15 -5.09 -9.09
CA CYS A 54 22.27 -6.41 -8.46
C CYS A 54 23.59 -6.41 -7.66
N GLY A 55 23.52 -6.01 -6.39
CA GLY A 55 24.65 -6.13 -5.47
C GLY A 55 24.99 -7.60 -5.21
N LYS A 56 26.29 -7.90 -5.08
CA LYS A 56 26.86 -9.23 -4.79
C LYS A 56 26.63 -9.68 -3.34
N VAL A 57 25.37 -9.80 -2.93
CA VAL A 57 25.01 -10.15 -1.54
C VAL A 57 24.83 -11.66 -1.36
N ASP A 58 24.68 -12.42 -2.46
CA ASP A 58 24.49 -13.86 -2.45
C ASP A 58 25.17 -14.53 -3.66
N GLU A 59 25.53 -15.81 -3.53
CA GLU A 59 26.29 -16.58 -4.50
C GLU A 59 25.56 -16.72 -5.85
N PHE A 60 24.23 -16.87 -5.83
CA PHE A 60 23.41 -16.90 -7.04
C PHE A 60 23.49 -15.56 -7.79
N PHE A 61 23.38 -14.45 -7.06
CA PHE A 61 23.47 -13.10 -7.62
C PHE A 61 24.89 -12.73 -8.08
N SER A 62 25.91 -13.39 -7.52
CA SER A 62 27.32 -13.14 -7.82
C SER A 62 27.86 -14.01 -8.97
N LYS A 63 27.34 -15.22 -9.16
CA LYS A 63 27.82 -16.19 -10.16
C LYS A 63 26.93 -16.28 -11.40
N SER A 64 25.68 -15.81 -11.34
CA SER A 64 24.76 -15.83 -12.47
C SER A 64 24.95 -14.61 -13.37
N LYS A 65 24.62 -14.76 -14.65
CA LYS A 65 24.54 -13.61 -15.57
C LYS A 65 23.43 -12.66 -15.10
N PRO A 66 23.58 -11.33 -15.23
CA PRO A 66 22.55 -10.36 -14.81
C PRO A 66 21.15 -10.68 -15.36
N GLN A 67 21.05 -11.15 -16.61
CA GLN A 67 19.77 -11.56 -17.21
C GLN A 67 19.12 -12.76 -16.50
N THR A 68 19.91 -13.73 -16.03
CA THR A 68 19.40 -14.91 -15.31
C THR A 68 18.82 -14.50 -13.96
N VAL A 69 19.50 -13.59 -13.27
CA VAL A 69 19.03 -13.02 -11.99
C VAL A 69 17.75 -12.23 -12.21
N GLN A 70 17.72 -11.37 -13.23
CA GLN A 70 16.54 -10.57 -13.58
C GLN A 70 15.33 -11.45 -13.89
N ASN A 71 15.47 -12.44 -14.77
CA ASN A 71 14.37 -13.35 -15.12
C ASN A 71 13.87 -14.12 -13.89
N HIS A 72 14.78 -14.54 -12.99
CA HIS A 72 14.41 -15.23 -11.77
C HIS A 72 13.61 -14.33 -10.81
N LEU A 73 14.03 -13.07 -10.65
CA LEU A 73 13.31 -12.11 -9.83
C LEU A 73 11.96 -11.75 -10.42
N GLU A 74 11.87 -11.61 -11.74
CA GLU A 74 10.60 -11.38 -12.45
C GLU A 74 9.60 -12.53 -12.23
N HIS A 75 10.04 -13.79 -12.35
CA HIS A 75 9.15 -14.92 -12.04
C HIS A 75 8.73 -14.94 -10.57
N CYS A 76 9.63 -14.54 -9.66
CA CYS A 76 9.35 -14.55 -8.21
C CYS A 76 8.30 -13.49 -7.90
N ILE A 77 8.44 -12.32 -8.52
CA ILE A 77 7.48 -11.23 -8.43
C ILE A 77 6.13 -11.68 -8.99
N ASP A 78 6.07 -12.34 -10.14
CA ASP A 78 4.79 -12.79 -10.67
C ASP A 78 4.16 -13.89 -9.81
N ASN A 79 4.94 -14.84 -9.29
CA ASN A 79 4.43 -15.86 -8.37
C ASN A 79 3.84 -15.25 -7.09
N LEU A 80 4.55 -14.29 -6.50
CA LEU A 80 4.07 -13.55 -5.32
C LEU A 80 2.82 -12.71 -5.64
N ARG A 81 2.79 -12.07 -6.82
CA ARG A 81 1.61 -11.35 -7.30
C ARG A 81 0.41 -12.28 -7.42
N GLN A 82 0.59 -13.46 -8.03
CA GLN A 82 -0.45 -14.47 -8.17
C GLN A 82 -0.95 -14.95 -6.81
N TYR A 83 -0.04 -15.19 -5.85
CA TYR A 83 -0.42 -15.59 -4.49
C TYR A 83 -1.22 -14.51 -3.75
N MET A 84 -0.76 -13.26 -3.75
CA MET A 84 -1.49 -12.14 -3.13
C MET A 84 -2.85 -11.91 -3.79
N THR A 85 -2.90 -12.05 -5.12
CA THR A 85 -4.15 -12.01 -5.89
C THR A 85 -5.08 -13.15 -5.43
N CYS A 86 -4.58 -14.38 -5.31
CA CYS A 86 -5.37 -15.54 -4.91
C CYS A 86 -5.94 -15.41 -3.48
N GLN A 87 -5.14 -14.91 -2.54
CA GLN A 87 -5.59 -14.70 -1.15
C GLN A 87 -6.50 -13.47 -0.99
N ALA A 88 -6.26 -12.43 -1.79
CA ALA A 88 -7.07 -11.22 -1.90
C ALA A 88 -7.42 -10.58 -0.56
N ASP A 89 -6.41 -10.12 0.17
CA ASP A 89 -6.62 -9.57 1.50
C ASP A 89 -7.52 -8.33 1.49
N THR A 90 -8.70 -8.45 2.12
CA THR A 90 -9.70 -7.39 2.24
C THR A 90 -9.51 -6.52 3.47
N ALA A 91 -8.47 -6.73 4.27
CA ALA A 91 -8.19 -5.85 5.39
C ALA A 91 -8.05 -4.40 4.91
N ILE A 92 -8.53 -3.47 5.73
CA ILE A 92 -8.51 -2.04 5.40
C ILE A 92 -7.29 -1.41 6.06
N ILE A 93 -6.36 -0.94 5.22
CA ILE A 93 -5.26 -0.09 5.64
C ILE A 93 -5.81 1.31 5.87
N THR A 94 -5.52 1.88 7.03
CA THR A 94 -5.69 3.31 7.31
C THR A 94 -4.33 3.99 7.28
N PHE A 95 -4.30 5.30 7.10
CA PHE A 95 -3.04 6.05 7.12
C PHE A 95 -2.91 6.88 8.40
N LYS A 96 -1.66 7.12 8.81
CA LYS A 96 -1.30 7.87 10.01
C LYS A 96 -0.28 8.95 9.70
N TRP A 97 -0.37 10.06 10.41
CA TRP A 97 0.72 11.04 10.47
C TRP A 97 1.81 10.54 11.42
N VAL A 98 3.07 10.59 10.98
CA VAL A 98 4.24 10.16 11.76
C VAL A 98 5.28 11.27 11.75
N ARG A 99 5.82 11.59 12.91
CA ARG A 99 6.82 12.65 13.10
C ARG A 99 8.06 12.34 12.26
N GLY A 100 8.54 13.35 11.53
CA GLY A 100 9.73 13.22 10.68
C GLY A 100 9.45 12.66 9.29
N PHE A 101 8.22 12.25 8.99
CA PHE A 101 7.79 11.88 7.64
C PHE A 101 6.99 13.03 7.01
N SER A 102 7.35 13.35 5.77
CA SER A 102 6.71 14.43 5.00
C SER A 102 5.30 14.08 4.54
N GLY A 103 5.03 12.79 4.28
CA GLY A 103 3.74 12.27 3.85
C GLY A 103 3.09 11.32 4.85
N GLU A 104 1.90 10.85 4.48
CA GLU A 104 1.13 9.87 5.23
C GLU A 104 1.82 8.50 5.29
N TYR A 105 1.72 7.82 6.44
CA TYR A 105 2.32 6.51 6.67
C TYR A 105 1.23 5.42 6.76
N PRO A 106 1.33 4.31 6.00
CA PRO A 106 0.36 3.22 6.07
C PRO A 106 0.42 2.49 7.41
N ASP A 107 -0.73 2.21 8.01
CA ASP A 107 -0.85 1.45 9.27
C ASP A 107 -1.11 -0.03 8.98
N PHE A 108 -0.08 -0.85 9.17
CA PHE A 108 -0.08 -2.29 8.88
C PHE A 108 -0.74 -3.15 9.95
N ASN A 109 -1.13 -2.58 11.09
CA ASN A 109 -1.76 -3.33 12.17
C ASN A 109 -3.25 -3.52 11.88
N MET A 110 -3.56 -4.58 11.13
CA MET A 110 -4.91 -4.90 10.68
C MET A 110 -5.26 -6.39 10.86
N LYS A 111 -6.57 -6.68 10.84
CA LYS A 111 -7.09 -8.04 10.96
C LYS A 111 -7.39 -8.60 9.56
N HIS A 112 -6.71 -9.67 9.20
CA HIS A 112 -6.79 -10.31 7.88
C HIS A 112 -7.89 -11.38 7.81
N GLN A 113 -8.51 -11.58 6.63
CA GLN A 113 -9.52 -12.61 6.36
C GLN A 113 -9.41 -13.13 4.90
N CYS A 114 -9.57 -14.45 4.65
CA CYS A 114 -9.45 -15.05 3.29
C CYS A 114 -10.70 -14.83 2.42
N ARG A 115 -10.58 -14.35 1.16
CA ARG A 115 -11.74 -13.97 0.30
C ARG A 115 -11.48 -14.12 -1.22
N TYR A 116 -12.47 -13.77 -2.07
CA TYR A 116 -12.46 -13.91 -3.53
C TYR A 116 -12.09 -12.60 -4.27
N PHE A 117 -10.96 -12.58 -4.97
CA PHE A 117 -10.26 -11.39 -5.48
C PHE A 117 -11.05 -10.48 -6.41
N GLU A 118 -11.67 -11.04 -7.45
CA GLU A 118 -12.21 -10.25 -8.56
C GLU A 118 -13.36 -9.37 -8.10
N LYS A 119 -14.18 -9.90 -7.18
CA LYS A 119 -15.30 -9.16 -6.57
C LYS A 119 -14.80 -7.98 -5.73
N ILE A 120 -13.65 -8.13 -5.08
CA ILE A 120 -13.05 -7.12 -4.22
C ILE A 120 -12.52 -5.96 -5.06
N ILE A 121 -11.77 -6.24 -6.12
CA ILE A 121 -11.22 -5.21 -7.01
C ILE A 121 -12.34 -4.48 -7.75
N ALA A 122 -13.39 -5.18 -8.20
CA ALA A 122 -14.55 -4.55 -8.82
C ALA A 122 -15.25 -3.58 -7.84
N TRP A 123 -15.46 -4.02 -6.59
CA TRP A 123 -16.06 -3.17 -5.55
C TRP A 123 -15.21 -1.95 -5.22
N GLN A 124 -13.89 -2.10 -5.13
CA GLN A 124 -12.96 -1.01 -4.84
C GLN A 124 -12.95 0.04 -5.96
N LYS A 125 -12.92 -0.40 -7.23
CA LYS A 125 -12.92 0.52 -8.38
C LYS A 125 -14.21 1.34 -8.46
N ASP A 126 -15.35 0.71 -8.17
CA ASP A 126 -16.68 1.35 -8.16
C ASP A 126 -16.81 2.40 -7.04
N ARG A 127 -16.06 2.28 -5.94
CA ARG A 127 -16.14 3.15 -4.76
C ARG A 127 -14.87 3.95 -4.49
N GLY A 128 -13.97 4.01 -5.46
CA GLY A 128 -12.72 4.75 -5.34
C GLY A 128 -12.99 6.24 -5.20
N VAL A 129 -12.38 6.87 -4.19
CA VAL A 129 -12.45 8.33 -4.02
C VAL A 129 -11.25 8.95 -4.72
N HIS A 130 -11.51 9.89 -5.63
CA HIS A 130 -10.47 10.60 -6.36
C HIS A 130 -10.30 12.00 -5.78
N VAL A 131 -9.28 12.16 -4.93
CA VAL A 131 -8.94 13.44 -4.29
C VAL A 131 -7.62 13.95 -4.88
N PRO A 132 -7.49 15.25 -5.22
CA PRO A 132 -6.21 15.81 -5.63
C PRO A 132 -5.14 15.60 -4.56
N ALA A 133 -3.93 15.21 -4.95
CA ALA A 133 -2.83 14.99 -4.00
C ALA A 133 -2.54 16.22 -3.11
N SER A 134 -2.77 17.42 -3.64
CA SER A 134 -2.63 18.68 -2.89
C SER A 134 -3.65 18.84 -1.75
N HIS A 135 -4.74 18.08 -1.73
CA HIS A 135 -5.75 18.16 -0.66
C HIS A 135 -5.45 17.22 0.51
N VAL A 136 -4.51 16.27 0.35
CA VAL A 136 -4.05 15.40 1.44
C VAL A 136 -3.02 16.18 2.27
N GLN A 137 -3.51 16.85 3.32
CA GLN A 137 -2.69 17.67 4.22
C GLN A 137 -3.09 17.43 5.67
N ARG A 138 -2.19 17.74 6.61
CA ARG A 138 -2.50 17.75 8.04
C ARG A 138 -3.56 18.81 8.33
N LEU A 139 -4.65 18.40 8.98
CA LEU A 139 -5.76 19.26 9.39
C LEU A 139 -5.55 19.76 10.83
N GLU A 140 -6.28 20.80 11.20
CA GLU A 140 -6.23 21.37 12.55
C GLU A 140 -6.66 20.33 13.60
N GLY A 141 -5.86 20.18 14.66
CA GLY A 141 -6.10 19.21 15.74
C GLY A 141 -5.53 17.81 15.49
N GLU A 142 -4.95 17.52 14.32
CA GLU A 142 -4.26 16.26 14.07
C GLU A 142 -2.88 16.23 14.75
N VAL A 143 -2.47 15.05 15.24
CA VAL A 143 -1.19 14.87 15.96
C VAL A 143 -0.32 13.80 15.31
N ASP A 144 0.98 14.05 15.23
CA ASP A 144 1.92 13.08 14.66
C ASP A 144 2.22 11.94 15.66
N MET A 145 2.19 10.69 15.20
CA MET A 145 2.76 9.57 15.95
C MET A 145 4.27 9.70 16.06
N LEU A 146 4.82 9.31 17.21
CA LEU A 146 6.26 9.34 17.45
C LEU A 146 7.00 8.25 16.67
N TYR A 147 6.33 7.12 16.42
CA TYR A 147 6.89 5.96 15.73
C TYR A 147 5.85 5.35 14.77
N PRO A 148 6.28 4.74 13.66
CA PRO A 148 5.41 3.94 12.81
C PRO A 148 4.75 2.78 13.58
N PRO A 149 3.50 2.42 13.24
CA PRO A 149 2.79 1.30 13.84
C PRO A 149 3.26 -0.06 13.31
#